data_AF-A0A1U8CFJ5-F1
#
_entry.id   AF-A0A1U8CFJ5-F1
#
_cell.length_a   1.000
_cell.length_b   1.000
_cell.length_c   1.000
_cell.angle_alpha   90.00
_cell.angle_beta   90.00
_cell.angle_gamma   90.00
#
_symmetry.space_group_name_H-M   'P 1'
#
loop_
_entity.id
_entity.type
_entity.pdbx_description
1 polymer ?
#
loop_
_entity_poly.entity_id
_entity_poly.type
_entity_poly.pdbx_seq_one_letter_code
_entity_poly.pdbx_strand_id
1 'polypeptide(L)'
;MAQNLYGPGVRMGNWNENAYLEEERMKDFLEKREKGELLIQRNRRLKKNLLRPMELSVSKDGFIHYGDKVMLVNPNHPPWEEAGVFLEGDLCLCMSPDEVKAQLLDELEVPCGVTAVQTTVPTGRNTFTILRMGRNWVLETALVPACCAVPLAFLVAVTKIMCGFQLYLSSDHRTLLKSSKKSWLQEVTLTDQASHLNCWQATFLDPQLRLEYEGYPVRANEKLVIYHRHTNRALAVHRHLSLRTYFGKEVEVAAHTHQDSHRAEKPKNHWILLTGNPRDKSTTMLDLPKPPAEDTSAVEQAMGINT
;
A
#
# COMPACT_ATOMS: atom_id res chain seq x y z
N MET A 1 31.70 42.83 9.91
CA MET A 1 31.93 41.62 10.75
C MET A 1 32.76 40.67 9.90
N ALA A 2 33.96 40.30 10.38
CA ALA A 2 34.91 39.50 9.59
C ALA A 2 34.33 38.12 9.28
N GLN A 3 34.27 37.77 7.99
CA GLN A 3 33.99 36.41 7.55
C GLN A 3 35.17 35.52 7.96
N ASN A 4 34.89 34.31 8.43
CA ASN A 4 35.91 33.29 8.72
C ASN A 4 36.59 32.88 7.40
N LEU A 5 37.64 33.61 7.02
CA LEU A 5 38.43 33.39 5.80
C LEU A 5 39.41 32.21 5.93
N TYR A 6 39.70 31.77 7.16
CA TYR A 6 40.65 30.73 7.47
C TYR A 6 40.02 29.63 8.30
N GLY A 7 40.35 28.37 7.99
CA GLY A 7 39.89 27.20 8.75
C GLY A 7 40.65 27.01 10.07
N PRO A 8 40.17 26.10 10.95
CA PRO A 8 40.73 25.88 12.29
C PRO A 8 42.20 25.40 12.30
N GLY A 9 42.71 24.88 11.17
CA GLY A 9 44.12 24.51 11.01
C GLY A 9 45.08 25.72 10.94
N VAL A 10 44.58 26.92 10.69
CA VAL A 10 45.38 28.16 10.71
C VAL A 10 45.16 28.85 12.05
N ARG A 11 46.26 29.11 12.79
CA ARG A 11 46.23 29.70 14.13
C ARG A 11 45.92 31.21 14.13
N MET A 12 44.79 31.59 13.55
CA MET A 12 44.34 32.97 13.39
C MET A 12 42.93 33.14 13.98
N GLY A 13 42.73 34.22 14.73
CA GLY A 13 41.44 34.49 15.38
C GLY A 13 41.07 33.42 16.41
N ASN A 14 39.83 32.95 16.38
CA ASN A 14 39.28 32.00 17.35
C ASN A 14 39.58 30.52 17.01
N TRP A 15 40.77 30.25 16.48
CA TRP A 15 41.15 28.94 15.96
C TRP A 15 41.09 27.83 17.03
N ASN A 16 41.46 28.15 18.28
CA ASN A 16 41.54 27.17 19.36
C ASN A 16 40.16 26.68 19.80
N GLU A 17 39.18 27.60 19.96
CA GLU A 17 37.81 27.22 20.29
C GLU A 17 37.16 26.46 19.13
N ASN A 18 37.41 26.88 17.88
CA ASN A 18 36.90 26.16 16.71
C ASN A 18 37.46 24.73 16.62
N ALA A 19 38.76 24.53 16.88
CA ALA A 19 39.38 23.21 16.91
C ALA A 19 38.79 22.33 18.02
N TYR A 20 38.63 22.89 19.23
CA TYR A 20 38.04 22.16 20.36
C TYR A 20 36.58 21.76 20.10
N LEU A 21 35.77 22.66 19.50
CA LEU A 21 34.40 22.36 19.11
C LEU A 21 34.32 21.25 18.04
N GLU A 22 35.26 21.21 17.08
CA GLU A 22 35.33 20.12 16.10
C GLU A 22 35.69 18.78 16.76
N GLU A 23 36.60 18.78 17.73
CA GLU A 23 36.95 17.59 18.49
C GLU A 23 35.78 17.05 19.33
N GLU A 24 35.06 17.92 20.05
CA GLU A 24 33.86 17.51 20.80
C GLU A 24 32.77 16.98 19.87
N ARG A 25 32.54 17.65 18.73
CA ARG A 25 31.58 17.17 17.72
C ARG A 25 31.97 15.79 17.17
N MET A 26 33.27 15.54 16.98
CA MET A 26 33.77 14.24 16.54
C MET A 26 33.58 13.18 17.61
N LYS A 27 33.84 13.48 18.89
CA LYS A 27 33.63 12.55 20.01
C LYS A 27 32.15 12.15 20.12
N ASP A 28 31.24 13.12 20.14
CA ASP A 28 29.79 12.85 20.18
C ASP A 28 29.34 12.02 18.97
N PHE A 29 29.88 12.30 17.78
CA PHE A 29 29.60 11.49 16.59
C PHE A 29 30.08 10.04 16.74
N LEU A 30 31.30 9.82 17.25
CA LEU A 30 31.86 8.48 17.45
C LEU A 30 31.06 7.70 18.51
N GLU A 31 30.71 8.34 19.62
CA GLU A 31 29.87 7.72 20.67
C GLU A 31 28.50 7.31 20.11
N LYS A 32 27.83 8.20 19.38
CA LYS A 32 26.54 7.89 18.72
C LYS A 32 26.67 6.79 17.67
N ARG A 33 27.80 6.75 16.95
CA ARG A 33 28.10 5.70 15.96
C ARG A 33 28.24 4.33 16.61
N GLU A 34 28.96 4.26 17.74
CA GLU A 34 29.15 3.03 18.50
C GLU A 34 27.84 2.53 19.11
N LYS A 35 27.01 3.44 19.63
CA LYS A 35 25.67 3.13 20.15
C LYS A 35 24.65 2.75 19.05
N GLY A 36 24.95 3.01 17.78
CA GLY A 36 23.99 2.75 16.69
C GLY A 36 22.86 3.78 16.58
N GLU A 37 23.04 4.95 17.21
CA GLU A 37 22.05 6.01 17.36
C GLU A 37 22.11 7.05 16.24
N LEU A 38 23.09 6.97 15.34
CA LEU A 38 23.14 7.86 14.20
C LEU A 38 21.87 7.70 13.36
N LEU A 39 21.32 8.82 12.90
CA LEU A 39 20.13 8.86 12.05
C LEU A 39 20.29 7.94 10.83
N ILE A 40 21.48 7.89 10.22
CA ILE A 40 21.74 7.01 9.07
C ILE A 40 21.70 5.52 9.43
N GLN A 41 22.13 5.14 10.64
CA GLN A 41 22.07 3.75 11.11
C GLN A 41 20.63 3.35 11.42
N ARG A 42 19.87 4.18 12.13
CA ARG A 42 18.43 4.00 12.39
C ARG A 42 17.64 3.87 11.08
N ASN A 43 17.88 4.79 10.14
CA ASN A 43 17.24 4.81 8.83
C ASN A 43 17.52 3.57 7.99
N ARG A 44 18.76 3.05 8.01
CA ARG A 44 19.12 1.80 7.33
C ARG A 44 18.44 0.59 7.96
N ARG A 45 18.37 0.52 9.29
CA ARG A 45 17.66 -0.54 10.02
C ARG A 45 16.17 -0.55 9.65
N LEU A 46 15.52 0.61 9.71
CA LEU A 46 14.11 0.78 9.33
C LEU A 46 13.86 0.37 7.87
N LYS A 47 14.66 0.88 6.92
CA LYS A 47 14.52 0.52 5.50
C LYS A 47 14.70 -0.97 5.26
N LYS A 48 15.71 -1.59 5.88
CA LYS A 48 15.98 -3.02 5.74
C LYS A 48 14.79 -3.87 6.18
N ASN A 49 14.09 -3.46 7.23
CA ASN A 49 12.92 -4.17 7.72
C ASN A 49 11.68 -3.93 6.84
N LEU A 50 11.40 -2.67 6.48
CA LEU A 50 10.22 -2.29 5.69
C LEU A 50 10.29 -2.82 4.25
N LEU A 51 11.48 -2.78 3.65
CA LEU A 51 11.74 -3.23 2.27
C LEU A 51 12.25 -4.68 2.21
N ARG A 52 12.08 -5.45 3.29
CA ARG A 52 12.39 -6.88 3.28
C ARG A 52 11.58 -7.55 2.16
N PRO A 53 12.21 -8.31 1.25
CA PRO A 53 11.49 -9.08 0.23
C PRO A 53 10.51 -10.05 0.87
N MET A 54 9.31 -10.14 0.30
CA MET A 54 8.25 -11.03 0.77
C MET A 54 7.80 -11.97 -0.34
N GLU A 55 7.41 -13.18 0.04
CA GLU A 55 6.79 -14.13 -0.89
C GLU A 55 5.26 -13.99 -0.82
N LEU A 56 4.63 -13.88 -1.99
CA LEU A 56 3.17 -13.85 -2.12
C LEU A 56 2.59 -15.27 -2.16
N SER A 57 1.34 -15.41 -1.74
CA SER A 57 0.60 -16.66 -1.89
C SER A 57 0.27 -16.92 -3.35
N VAL A 58 0.40 -18.17 -3.78
CA VAL A 58 -0.01 -18.62 -5.12
C VAL A 58 -1.42 -19.19 -5.04
N SER A 59 -2.34 -18.66 -5.85
CA SER A 59 -3.69 -19.22 -5.94
C SER A 59 -3.67 -20.49 -6.80
N LYS A 60 -4.16 -21.62 -6.25
CA LYS A 60 -4.26 -22.90 -6.97
C LYS A 60 -5.54 -23.00 -7.80
N ASP A 61 -6.63 -22.49 -7.25
CA ASP A 61 -7.99 -22.66 -7.80
C ASP A 61 -8.48 -21.42 -8.56
N GLY A 62 -7.64 -20.39 -8.71
CA GLY A 62 -7.98 -19.12 -9.35
C GLY A 62 -8.72 -18.12 -8.45
N PHE A 63 -9.00 -18.49 -7.19
CA PHE A 63 -9.66 -17.64 -6.21
C PHE A 63 -8.74 -17.24 -5.06
N ILE A 64 -9.10 -16.17 -4.38
CA ILE A 64 -8.41 -15.68 -3.18
C ILE A 64 -8.99 -16.36 -1.96
N HIS A 65 -8.12 -16.77 -1.05
CA HIS A 65 -8.48 -17.38 0.22
C HIS A 65 -8.07 -16.51 1.40
N TYR A 66 -8.79 -16.69 2.51
CA TYR A 66 -8.38 -16.09 3.77
C TYR A 66 -7.03 -16.68 4.22
N GLY A 67 -6.12 -15.81 4.63
CA GLY A 67 -4.72 -16.14 4.93
C GLY A 67 -3.76 -15.90 3.77
N ASP A 68 -4.26 -15.59 2.57
CA ASP A 68 -3.40 -15.32 1.42
C ASP A 68 -2.69 -13.97 1.52
N LYS A 69 -1.39 -13.98 1.18
CA LYS A 69 -0.56 -12.80 1.03
C LYS A 69 -0.64 -12.28 -0.40
N VAL A 70 -1.17 -11.08 -0.56
CA VAL A 70 -1.45 -10.44 -1.84
C VAL A 70 -0.93 -9.00 -1.86
N MET A 71 -0.77 -8.46 -3.07
CA MET A 71 -0.57 -7.02 -3.28
C MET A 71 -1.87 -6.38 -3.75
N LEU A 72 -2.16 -5.18 -3.27
CA LEU A 72 -3.29 -4.38 -3.79
C LEU A 72 -2.74 -3.46 -4.87
N VAL A 73 -3.15 -3.64 -6.12
CA VAL A 73 -2.65 -2.87 -7.26
C VAL A 73 -3.77 -2.12 -7.95
N ASN A 74 -3.63 -0.81 -8.09
CA ASN A 74 -4.45 0.01 -8.97
C ASN A 74 -3.85 -0.04 -10.39
N PRO A 75 -4.56 -0.61 -11.37
CA PRO A 75 -4.05 -0.73 -12.73
C PRO A 75 -3.92 0.63 -13.42
N ASN A 76 -2.96 0.73 -14.32
CA ASN A 76 -2.77 1.92 -15.13
C ASN A 76 -4.02 2.23 -15.96
N HIS A 77 -4.34 3.52 -16.06
CA HIS A 77 -5.40 4.02 -16.91
C HIS A 77 -4.97 5.37 -17.49
N PRO A 78 -5.44 5.72 -18.70
CA PRO A 78 -5.13 7.00 -19.31
C PRO A 78 -5.67 8.18 -18.49
N PRO A 79 -5.01 9.35 -18.56
CA PRO A 79 -5.32 10.53 -17.76
C PRO A 79 -6.50 11.33 -18.34
N TRP A 80 -7.63 10.68 -18.63
CA TRP A 80 -8.77 11.29 -19.35
C TRP A 80 -9.33 12.57 -18.69
N GLU A 81 -9.11 12.78 -17.38
CA GLU A 81 -9.77 13.85 -16.62
C GLU A 81 -8.82 14.70 -15.75
N GLU A 82 -7.55 14.31 -15.59
CA GLU A 82 -6.66 14.95 -14.62
C GLU A 82 -5.65 15.86 -15.33
N ALA A 83 -5.88 17.17 -15.27
CA ALA A 83 -4.89 18.16 -15.68
C ALA A 83 -3.75 18.20 -14.64
N GLY A 84 -2.51 17.88 -15.04
CA GLY A 84 -1.33 18.00 -14.19
C GLY A 84 -0.35 16.81 -14.26
N VAL A 85 0.47 16.67 -13.22
CA VAL A 85 1.48 15.60 -13.12
C VAL A 85 0.79 14.29 -12.76
N PHE A 86 0.51 13.47 -13.77
CA PHE A 86 -0.07 12.13 -13.61
C PHE A 86 1.05 11.09 -13.46
N LEU A 87 0.94 10.21 -12.46
CA LEU A 87 1.84 9.07 -12.33
C LEU A 87 1.29 7.89 -13.14
N GLU A 88 1.96 7.60 -14.26
CA GLU A 88 1.66 6.45 -15.12
C GLU A 88 2.20 5.14 -14.54
N GLY A 89 1.57 4.02 -14.92
CA GLY A 89 1.96 2.67 -14.54
C GLY A 89 1.09 2.07 -13.45
N ASP A 90 1.36 0.82 -13.08
CA ASP A 90 0.60 0.13 -12.04
C ASP A 90 1.06 0.58 -10.65
N LEU A 91 0.11 0.94 -9.79
CA LEU A 91 0.39 1.51 -8.48
C LEU A 91 -0.02 0.53 -7.39
N CYS A 92 0.91 0.16 -6.53
CA CYS A 92 0.66 -0.72 -5.42
C CYS A 92 0.42 0.06 -4.13
N LEU A 93 -0.57 -0.37 -3.35
CA LEU A 93 -0.81 0.13 -2.00
C LEU A 93 0.37 -0.19 -1.08
N CYS A 94 0.78 0.76 -0.25
CA CYS A 94 1.94 0.58 0.63
C CYS A 94 1.80 1.40 1.92
N MET A 95 2.39 0.89 2.99
CA MET A 95 2.43 1.58 4.29
C MET A 95 3.50 2.69 4.30
N SER A 96 3.14 3.94 4.58
CA SER A 96 4.10 5.05 4.75
C SER A 96 4.12 5.54 6.21
N PRO A 97 5.13 5.15 7.00
CA PRO A 97 5.32 5.72 8.34
C PRO A 97 5.73 7.20 8.28
N ASP A 98 5.45 7.93 9.36
CA ASP A 98 5.92 9.30 9.51
C ASP A 98 7.43 9.34 9.76
N GLU A 99 8.15 10.16 8.99
CA GLU A 99 9.60 10.17 8.93
C GLU A 99 10.23 10.65 10.23
N VAL A 100 9.67 11.73 10.82
CA VAL A 100 10.24 12.37 12.01
C VAL A 100 10.14 11.45 13.21
N LYS A 101 9.00 10.79 13.37
CA LYS A 101 8.71 9.98 14.57
C LYS A 101 9.29 8.57 14.49
N ALA A 102 9.32 7.97 13.30
CA ALA A 102 9.96 6.66 13.10
C ALA A 102 11.47 6.69 13.36
N GLN A 103 12.13 7.85 13.19
CA GLN A 103 13.56 8.03 13.48
C GLN A 103 13.87 8.23 14.96
N LEU A 104 12.91 8.75 15.73
CA LEU A 104 13.09 9.09 17.14
C LEU A 104 12.90 7.88 18.06
N LEU A 105 11.87 7.07 17.80
CA LEU A 105 11.39 6.05 18.74
C LEU A 105 11.89 4.62 18.45
N ASP A 106 12.57 4.38 17.32
CA ASP A 106 12.91 3.03 16.80
C ASP A 106 11.68 2.07 16.65
N GLU A 107 10.47 2.56 16.93
CA GLU A 107 9.19 1.89 16.83
C GLU A 107 8.30 2.51 15.74
N LEU A 108 7.36 1.72 15.23
CA LEU A 108 6.41 2.16 14.22
C LEU A 108 5.24 2.87 14.90
N GLU A 109 5.05 4.17 14.63
CA GLU A 109 3.92 4.93 15.16
C GLU A 109 2.60 4.42 14.57
N VAL A 110 1.62 4.20 15.43
CA VAL A 110 0.25 3.85 15.06
C VAL A 110 -0.65 5.04 15.39
N PRO A 111 -1.52 5.51 14.46
CA PRO A 111 -1.78 4.98 13.12
C PRO A 111 -0.69 5.31 12.08
N CYS A 112 -0.36 4.36 11.20
CA CYS A 112 0.53 4.63 10.06
C CYS A 112 -0.25 5.14 8.85
N GLY A 113 0.36 6.05 8.08
CA GLY A 113 -0.22 6.49 6.80
C GLY A 113 -0.18 5.40 5.73
N VAL A 114 -1.08 5.52 4.75
CA VAL A 114 -1.12 4.65 3.57
C VAL A 114 -0.95 5.49 2.31
N THR A 115 -0.15 4.99 1.38
CA THR A 115 0.18 5.62 0.10
C THR A 115 0.19 4.58 -1.01
N ALA A 116 0.30 5.00 -2.26
CA ALA A 116 0.57 4.08 -3.35
C ALA A 116 1.86 4.45 -4.10
N VAL A 117 2.55 3.43 -4.58
CA VAL A 117 3.87 3.54 -5.22
C VAL A 117 3.93 2.66 -6.46
N GLN A 118 4.67 3.11 -7.47
CA GLN A 118 4.90 2.35 -8.69
C GLN A 118 5.93 1.24 -8.43
N THR A 119 5.46 0.06 -8.03
CA THR A 119 6.30 -1.12 -7.84
C THR A 119 5.49 -2.38 -8.03
N THR A 120 6.12 -3.39 -8.63
CA THR A 120 5.61 -4.77 -8.73
C THR A 120 6.35 -5.72 -7.80
N VAL A 121 7.38 -5.26 -7.10
CA VAL A 121 8.20 -6.10 -6.22
C VAL A 121 7.53 -6.26 -4.86
N PRO A 122 7.27 -7.51 -4.40
CA PRO A 122 6.69 -7.75 -3.09
C PRO A 122 7.70 -7.53 -1.96
N THR A 123 7.34 -6.65 -1.04
CA THR A 123 8.11 -6.23 0.13
C THR A 123 7.21 -6.23 1.37
N GLY A 124 7.80 -6.18 2.57
CA GLY A 124 7.03 -6.08 3.82
C GLY A 124 5.99 -4.95 3.77
N ARG A 125 6.35 -3.81 3.18
CA ARG A 125 5.55 -2.58 3.10
C ARG A 125 4.28 -2.67 2.25
N ASN A 126 4.29 -3.46 1.18
CA ASN A 126 3.22 -3.52 0.17
C ASN A 126 2.55 -4.91 0.08
N THR A 127 2.88 -5.82 1.01
CA THR A 127 2.26 -7.14 1.11
C THR A 127 1.18 -7.12 2.19
N PHE A 128 -0.04 -7.49 1.80
CA PHE A 128 -1.21 -7.56 2.68
C PHE A 128 -1.67 -9.00 2.79
N THR A 129 -2.10 -9.41 3.97
CA THR A 129 -2.79 -10.69 4.17
C THR A 129 -4.27 -10.44 4.25
N ILE A 130 -5.04 -11.22 3.50
CA ILE A 130 -6.50 -11.18 3.56
C ILE A 130 -6.95 -11.94 4.80
N LEU A 131 -7.59 -11.26 5.75
CA LEU A 131 -8.05 -11.89 6.99
C LEU A 131 -9.58 -11.93 7.04
N ARG A 132 -10.10 -12.96 7.71
CA ARG A 132 -11.53 -13.10 7.98
C ARG A 132 -11.87 -12.42 9.30
N MET A 133 -12.94 -11.63 9.31
CA MET A 133 -13.53 -11.16 10.57
C MET A 133 -14.33 -12.27 11.24
N GLY A 134 -13.86 -12.76 12.37
CA GLY A 134 -14.65 -13.63 13.25
C GLY A 134 -15.81 -12.87 13.92
N ARG A 135 -16.87 -13.57 14.33
CA ARG A 135 -18.06 -12.96 15.00
C ARG A 135 -17.73 -12.28 16.33
N ASN A 136 -16.58 -12.60 16.94
CA ASN A 136 -16.17 -12.12 18.26
C ASN A 136 -14.94 -11.18 18.23
N TRP A 137 -14.61 -10.58 17.07
CA TRP A 137 -13.39 -9.77 16.91
C TRP A 137 -12.08 -10.54 17.18
N VAL A 138 -12.16 -11.87 17.24
CA VAL A 138 -11.02 -12.79 17.34
C VAL A 138 -10.63 -13.23 15.94
N LEU A 139 -9.34 -13.11 15.62
CA LEU A 139 -8.75 -13.59 14.37
C LEU A 139 -8.80 -15.12 14.33
N GLU A 140 -9.78 -15.69 13.64
CA GLU A 140 -9.77 -17.13 13.36
C GLU A 140 -8.79 -17.40 12.21
N THR A 141 -7.61 -17.93 12.56
CA THR A 141 -6.63 -18.45 11.58
C THR A 141 -6.89 -19.94 11.26
N ALA A 142 -8.10 -20.44 11.55
CA ALA A 142 -8.38 -21.87 11.61
C ALA A 142 -9.06 -22.43 10.35
N LEU A 143 -8.26 -23.10 9.52
CA LEU A 143 -8.50 -24.47 9.00
C LEU A 143 -9.84 -24.81 8.33
N VAL A 144 -10.47 -23.86 7.63
CA VAL A 144 -11.44 -24.22 6.57
C VAL A 144 -11.03 -23.48 5.30
N PRO A 145 -10.81 -24.19 4.16
CA PRO A 145 -10.64 -23.55 2.86
C PRO A 145 -12.02 -23.02 2.42
N ALA A 146 -12.53 -22.03 3.15
CA ALA A 146 -13.68 -21.27 2.75
C ALA A 146 -13.17 -20.21 1.80
N CYS A 147 -13.33 -20.48 0.51
CA CYS A 147 -13.35 -19.50 -0.56
C CYS A 147 -13.93 -18.16 -0.08
N CYS A 148 -13.29 -17.06 -0.44
CA CYS A 148 -13.70 -15.70 -0.09
C CYS A 148 -15.04 -15.32 -0.76
N ALA A 149 -16.16 -15.86 -0.29
CA ALA A 149 -17.49 -15.54 -0.80
C ALA A 149 -17.84 -14.06 -0.53
N VAL A 150 -18.03 -13.27 -1.59
CA VAL A 150 -18.85 -12.03 -1.57
C VAL A 150 -20.19 -12.42 -0.89
N PRO A 151 -20.87 -11.63 -0.05
CA PRO A 151 -20.65 -10.25 0.34
C PRO A 151 -19.85 -10.08 1.65
N LEU A 152 -19.14 -11.10 2.13
CA LEU A 152 -18.63 -11.10 3.50
C LEU A 152 -17.27 -10.41 3.65
N ALA A 153 -17.32 -9.19 4.19
CA ALA A 153 -16.25 -8.38 4.78
C ALA A 153 -14.85 -9.04 4.89
N PHE A 154 -13.91 -8.58 4.08
CA PHE A 154 -12.49 -8.88 4.17
C PHE A 154 -11.78 -7.80 4.98
N LEU A 155 -10.98 -8.21 5.97
CA LEU A 155 -9.94 -7.35 6.50
C LEU A 155 -8.79 -7.34 5.49
N VAL A 156 -8.43 -6.16 5.01
CA VAL A 156 -7.11 -5.95 4.41
C VAL A 156 -6.15 -5.68 5.56
N ALA A 157 -5.37 -6.67 5.96
CA ALA A 157 -4.40 -6.53 7.04
C ALA A 157 -2.99 -6.49 6.49
N VAL A 158 -2.20 -5.50 6.88
CA VAL A 158 -0.75 -5.52 6.69
C VAL A 158 -0.18 -6.49 7.72
N THR A 159 0.34 -7.61 7.23
CA THR A 159 0.96 -8.60 8.10
C THR A 159 2.44 -8.33 8.27
N LYS A 160 2.75 -7.87 9.49
CA LYS A 160 3.99 -8.16 10.24
C LYS A 160 5.28 -7.64 9.61
N ILE A 161 5.52 -6.34 9.77
CA ILE A 161 6.74 -5.73 9.24
C ILE A 161 7.85 -5.63 10.29
N MET A 162 7.60 -5.34 11.58
CA MET A 162 8.73 -5.13 12.52
C MET A 162 8.61 -5.62 13.97
N CYS A 163 7.43 -5.71 14.61
CA CYS A 163 7.36 -5.91 16.08
C CYS A 163 6.40 -7.00 16.58
N GLY A 164 5.97 -7.94 15.74
CA GLY A 164 4.97 -8.94 16.17
C GLY A 164 3.53 -8.41 16.28
N PHE A 165 3.33 -7.10 16.10
CA PHE A 165 2.02 -6.49 15.92
C PHE A 165 1.55 -6.58 14.45
N GLN A 166 0.25 -6.76 14.29
CA GLN A 166 -0.44 -6.74 13.00
C GLN A 166 -1.11 -5.39 12.84
N LEU A 167 -1.04 -4.81 11.65
CA LEU A 167 -1.72 -3.55 11.36
C LEU A 167 -2.87 -3.81 10.39
N TYR A 168 -4.01 -3.19 10.64
CA TYR A 168 -5.22 -3.34 9.85
C TYR A 168 -5.51 -2.06 9.10
N LEU A 169 -5.93 -2.19 7.84
CA LEU A 169 -6.38 -1.06 7.05
C LEU A 169 -7.64 -0.48 7.69
N SER A 170 -7.60 0.77 8.10
CA SER A 170 -8.66 1.44 8.84
C SER A 170 -9.01 2.77 8.20
N SER A 171 -10.28 3.13 8.27
CA SER A 171 -10.76 4.43 7.81
C SER A 171 -11.97 4.88 8.63
N ASP A 172 -12.13 6.18 8.79
CA ASP A 172 -13.19 6.81 9.59
C ASP A 172 -13.77 8.01 8.85
N HIS A 173 -14.95 8.47 9.21
CA HIS A 173 -15.55 9.66 8.60
C HIS A 173 -14.59 10.85 8.65
N ARG A 174 -14.54 11.61 7.55
CA ARG A 174 -13.70 12.81 7.45
C ARG A 174 -14.07 13.80 8.54
N THR A 175 -13.07 14.24 9.29
CA THR A 175 -13.17 15.38 10.21
C THR A 175 -12.08 16.41 9.88
N LEU A 176 -12.11 17.58 10.52
CA LEU A 176 -11.07 18.59 10.33
C LEU A 176 -9.67 18.09 10.74
N LEU A 177 -9.61 17.17 11.72
CA LEU A 177 -8.36 16.59 12.22
C LEU A 177 -7.98 15.30 11.48
N LYS A 178 -8.98 14.54 10.99
CA LYS A 178 -8.80 13.27 10.28
C LYS A 178 -9.18 13.44 8.81
N SER A 179 -8.19 13.79 8.00
CA SER A 179 -8.38 13.95 6.56
C SER A 179 -7.06 13.72 5.80
N SER A 180 -7.18 13.34 4.54
CA SER A 180 -6.03 13.12 3.68
C SER A 180 -5.23 14.41 3.48
N LYS A 181 -3.90 14.29 3.38
CA LYS A 181 -2.94 15.39 3.44
C LYS A 181 -3.10 16.43 2.33
N LYS A 182 -3.52 16.01 1.12
CA LYS A 182 -3.65 16.88 -0.05
C LYS A 182 -5.09 17.05 -0.49
N SER A 183 -5.82 15.95 -0.64
CA SER A 183 -7.20 15.98 -1.13
C SER A 183 -8.23 16.39 -0.07
N TRP A 184 -7.87 16.41 1.22
CA TRP A 184 -8.81 16.67 2.32
C TRP A 184 -10.04 15.75 2.27
N LEU A 185 -9.84 14.51 1.84
CA LEU A 185 -10.84 13.44 1.79
C LEU A 185 -10.71 12.56 3.03
N GLN A 186 -11.54 11.52 3.10
CA GLN A 186 -11.44 10.52 4.17
C GLN A 186 -10.09 9.80 4.07
N GLU A 187 -9.28 9.92 5.13
CA GLU A 187 -7.96 9.31 5.19
C GLU A 187 -8.04 7.79 5.37
N VAL A 188 -7.02 7.11 4.89
CA VAL A 188 -6.84 5.67 5.05
C VAL A 188 -5.53 5.46 5.80
N THR A 189 -5.61 4.72 6.89
CA THR A 189 -4.50 4.54 7.82
C THR A 189 -4.39 3.07 8.21
N LEU A 190 -3.31 2.72 8.91
CA LEU A 190 -3.05 1.39 9.43
C LEU A 190 -3.00 1.44 10.95
N THR A 191 -3.90 0.72 11.59
CA THR A 191 -4.06 0.68 13.07
C THR A 191 -3.75 -0.71 13.61
N ASP A 192 -3.25 -0.81 14.84
CA ASP A 192 -2.97 -2.07 15.54
C ASP A 192 -4.23 -2.69 16.18
N GLN A 193 -5.24 -1.86 16.44
CA GLN A 193 -6.49 -2.29 17.05
C GLN A 193 -7.47 -2.82 16.01
N ALA A 194 -7.98 -4.04 16.24
CA ALA A 194 -9.07 -4.60 15.45
C ALA A 194 -10.40 -3.92 15.81
N SER A 195 -11.06 -3.29 14.83
CA SER A 195 -12.33 -2.58 15.01
C SER A 195 -13.24 -2.74 13.79
N HIS A 196 -14.50 -2.32 13.91
CA HIS A 196 -15.47 -2.28 12.81
C HIS A 196 -15.04 -1.34 11.67
N LEU A 197 -14.20 -0.34 11.99
CA LEU A 197 -13.55 0.57 11.04
C LEU A 197 -12.49 -0.10 10.15
N ASN A 198 -12.19 -1.36 10.42
CA ASN A 198 -11.21 -2.12 9.65
C ASN A 198 -11.91 -3.07 8.65
N CYS A 199 -13.24 -3.06 8.62
CA CYS A 199 -14.00 -3.93 7.72
C CYS A 199 -14.05 -3.33 6.31
N TRP A 200 -13.43 -4.01 5.36
CA TRP A 200 -13.54 -3.70 3.93
C TRP A 200 -14.33 -4.80 3.22
N GLN A 201 -14.89 -4.49 2.06
CA GLN A 201 -15.68 -5.42 1.26
C GLN A 201 -15.19 -5.33 -0.18
N ALA A 202 -14.72 -6.44 -0.72
CA ALA A 202 -14.46 -6.56 -2.14
C ALA A 202 -15.79 -6.78 -2.87
N THR A 203 -16.01 -6.00 -3.92
CA THR A 203 -17.23 -6.05 -4.75
C THR A 203 -16.83 -6.18 -6.21
N PHE A 204 -17.70 -6.81 -6.99
CA PHE A 204 -17.48 -6.95 -8.43
C PHE A 204 -17.42 -5.59 -9.12
N LEU A 205 -16.63 -5.51 -10.21
CA LEU A 205 -16.40 -4.27 -10.94
C LEU A 205 -17.71 -3.66 -11.42
N ASP A 206 -18.51 -4.42 -12.18
CA ASP A 206 -19.73 -3.92 -12.80
C ASP A 206 -20.89 -3.83 -11.81
N PRO A 207 -21.48 -2.63 -11.60
CA PRO A 207 -22.55 -2.44 -10.63
C PRO A 207 -23.78 -3.31 -10.87
N GLN A 208 -24.11 -3.61 -12.13
CA GLN A 208 -25.30 -4.37 -12.52
C GLN A 208 -25.20 -5.85 -12.13
N LEU A 209 -24.00 -6.42 -12.24
CA LEU A 209 -23.75 -7.84 -11.98
C LEU A 209 -23.49 -8.12 -10.48
N ARG A 210 -23.39 -7.08 -9.63
CA ARG A 210 -23.06 -7.27 -8.21
C ARG A 210 -24.03 -8.14 -7.44
N LEU A 211 -25.33 -8.07 -7.78
CA LEU A 211 -26.36 -8.87 -7.13
C LEU A 211 -26.24 -10.36 -7.51
N GLU A 212 -25.85 -10.64 -8.75
CA GLU A 212 -25.69 -11.99 -9.28
C GLU A 212 -24.42 -12.65 -8.75
N TYR A 213 -23.34 -11.88 -8.65
CA TYR A 213 -22.07 -12.32 -8.08
C TYR A 213 -22.00 -12.19 -6.55
N GLU A 214 -23.09 -11.80 -5.90
CA GLU A 214 -23.21 -11.89 -4.45
C GLU A 214 -23.24 -13.37 -4.04
N GLY A 215 -22.39 -13.77 -3.10
CA GLY A 215 -22.19 -15.18 -2.72
C GLY A 215 -20.92 -15.80 -3.30
N TYR A 216 -20.37 -15.25 -4.38
CA TYR A 216 -19.32 -15.90 -5.14
C TYR A 216 -17.90 -15.60 -4.62
N PRO A 217 -16.96 -16.54 -4.75
CA PRO A 217 -15.57 -16.29 -4.40
C PRO A 217 -14.93 -15.17 -5.20
N VAL A 218 -14.12 -14.34 -4.52
CA VAL A 218 -13.30 -13.32 -5.19
C VAL A 218 -12.22 -13.99 -6.04
N ARG A 219 -12.23 -13.71 -7.34
CA ARG A 219 -11.21 -14.18 -8.29
C ARG A 219 -9.88 -13.46 -8.07
N ALA A 220 -8.79 -14.21 -8.14
CA ALA A 220 -7.45 -13.65 -8.04
C ALA A 220 -7.08 -12.91 -9.33
N ASN A 221 -6.33 -11.82 -9.22
CA ASN A 221 -5.82 -11.03 -10.35
C ASN A 221 -6.88 -10.40 -11.26
N GLU A 222 -8.16 -10.37 -10.84
CA GLU A 222 -9.23 -9.68 -11.55
C GLU A 222 -9.49 -8.29 -10.94
N LYS A 223 -10.03 -7.37 -11.75
CA LYS A 223 -10.39 -6.03 -11.31
C LYS A 223 -11.63 -6.09 -10.41
N LEU A 224 -11.58 -5.37 -9.30
CA LEU A 224 -12.65 -5.26 -8.33
C LEU A 224 -12.65 -3.88 -7.68
N VAL A 225 -13.68 -3.60 -6.88
CA VAL A 225 -13.79 -2.37 -6.08
C VAL A 225 -13.82 -2.73 -4.61
N ILE A 226 -13.00 -2.06 -3.80
CA ILE A 226 -12.90 -2.30 -2.36
C ILE A 226 -13.63 -1.18 -1.62
N TYR A 227 -14.74 -1.53 -0.97
CA TYR A 227 -15.56 -0.61 -0.19
C TYR A 227 -15.25 -0.71 1.30
N HIS A 228 -15.14 0.43 1.97
CA HIS A 228 -15.14 0.47 3.41
C HIS A 228 -16.56 0.23 3.93
N ARG A 229 -16.78 -0.82 4.73
CA ARG A 229 -18.12 -1.26 5.13
C ARG A 229 -18.85 -0.24 6.01
N HIS A 230 -18.12 0.50 6.85
CA HIS A 230 -18.74 1.46 7.76
C HIS A 230 -19.13 2.76 7.04
N THR A 231 -18.29 3.30 6.16
CA THR A 231 -18.58 4.58 5.48
C THR A 231 -19.13 4.43 4.06
N ASN A 232 -19.21 3.20 3.53
CA ASN A 232 -19.59 2.90 2.15
C ASN A 232 -18.82 3.73 1.11
N ARG A 233 -17.55 4.01 1.39
CA ARG A 233 -16.63 4.70 0.46
C ARG A 233 -15.64 3.70 -0.12
N ALA A 234 -15.42 3.77 -1.43
CA ALA A 234 -14.45 2.92 -2.09
C ALA A 234 -13.02 3.44 -1.88
N LEU A 235 -12.05 2.53 -1.79
CA LEU A 235 -10.63 2.85 -1.78
C LEU A 235 -10.23 3.45 -3.12
N ALA A 236 -9.53 4.59 -3.11
CA ALA A 236 -9.14 5.32 -4.31
C ALA A 236 -7.68 5.76 -4.28
N VAL A 237 -7.06 5.74 -5.46
CA VAL A 237 -5.72 6.32 -5.68
C VAL A 237 -5.83 7.62 -6.47
N HIS A 238 -5.22 8.68 -5.95
CA HIS A 238 -5.15 9.98 -6.62
C HIS A 238 -3.80 10.16 -7.31
N ARG A 239 -3.70 9.71 -8.56
CA ARG A 239 -2.46 9.68 -9.35
C ARG A 239 -1.84 11.06 -9.57
N HIS A 240 -2.66 12.11 -9.65
CA HIS A 240 -2.22 13.52 -9.72
C HIS A 240 -1.69 14.09 -8.39
N LEU A 241 -2.00 13.47 -7.24
CA LEU A 241 -1.63 13.98 -5.92
C LEU A 241 -0.38 13.28 -5.39
N SER A 242 0.78 13.71 -5.88
CA SER A 242 2.04 13.12 -5.42
C SER A 242 2.43 13.59 -4.01
N LEU A 243 2.76 12.67 -3.13
CA LEU A 243 3.33 12.89 -1.80
C LEU A 243 4.85 12.67 -1.84
N ARG A 244 5.60 13.49 -1.11
CA ARG A 244 7.02 13.22 -0.84
C ARG A 244 7.09 12.49 0.48
N THR A 245 7.53 11.24 0.44
CA THR A 245 7.74 10.43 1.63
C THR A 245 9.21 10.03 1.72
N TYR A 246 9.57 9.41 2.84
CA TYR A 246 10.91 8.90 3.10
C TYR A 246 11.44 7.90 2.04
N PHE A 247 10.53 7.28 1.27
CA PHE A 247 10.86 6.32 0.21
C PHE A 247 10.91 6.94 -1.19
N GLY A 248 10.52 8.21 -1.33
CA GLY A 248 10.56 8.94 -2.59
C GLY A 248 9.22 9.58 -2.94
N LYS A 249 8.94 9.61 -4.25
CA LYS A 249 7.69 10.16 -4.79
C LYS A 249 6.62 9.07 -4.79
N GLU A 250 5.57 9.29 -4.03
CA GLU A 250 4.42 8.40 -3.90
C GLU A 250 3.15 9.17 -4.23
N VAL A 251 2.01 8.50 -4.22
CA VAL A 251 0.72 9.16 -4.44
C VAL A 251 -0.22 8.93 -3.27
N GLU A 252 -1.13 9.87 -3.10
CA GLU A 252 -2.12 9.83 -2.05
C GLU A 252 -3.19 8.77 -2.30
N VAL A 253 -3.56 8.07 -1.23
CA VAL A 253 -4.66 7.11 -1.19
C VAL A 253 -5.69 7.61 -0.19
N ALA A 254 -6.96 7.56 -0.58
CA ALA A 254 -8.08 8.01 0.24
C ALA A 254 -9.28 7.09 0.05
N ALA A 255 -10.23 7.10 0.99
CA ALA A 255 -11.51 6.41 0.81
C ALA A 255 -12.52 7.39 0.19
N HIS A 256 -12.69 7.34 -1.11
CA HIS A 256 -13.64 8.16 -1.83
C HIS A 256 -14.13 7.47 -3.10
N THR A 257 -15.44 7.39 -3.29
CA THR A 257 -16.04 6.77 -4.47
C THR A 257 -16.15 7.80 -5.59
N HIS A 258 -15.30 7.69 -6.62
CA HIS A 258 -15.47 8.46 -7.85
C HIS A 258 -16.39 7.72 -8.78
N GLN A 259 -17.47 8.37 -9.20
CA GLN A 259 -18.45 7.80 -10.13
C GLN A 259 -18.42 8.58 -11.44
N ASP A 260 -18.65 7.87 -12.54
CA ASP A 260 -18.88 8.43 -13.85
C ASP A 260 -20.36 8.83 -14.04
N SER A 261 -20.69 9.43 -15.18
CA SER A 261 -22.04 9.82 -15.59
C SER A 261 -23.07 8.69 -15.48
N HIS A 262 -22.62 7.44 -15.72
CA HIS A 262 -23.44 6.22 -15.61
C HIS A 262 -23.48 5.63 -14.18
N ARG A 263 -23.02 6.35 -13.15
CA ARG A 263 -22.90 5.90 -11.75
C ARG A 263 -21.98 4.68 -11.54
N ALA A 264 -21.17 4.32 -12.53
CA ALA A 264 -20.12 3.32 -12.40
C ALA A 264 -18.86 3.93 -11.77
N GLU A 265 -18.11 3.16 -11.00
CA GLU A 265 -16.88 3.62 -10.37
C GLU A 265 -15.77 3.87 -11.40
N LYS A 266 -15.07 4.99 -11.23
CA LYS A 266 -13.97 5.38 -12.11
C LYS A 266 -12.73 4.50 -11.90
N PRO A 267 -11.79 4.45 -12.85
CA PRO A 267 -10.56 3.67 -12.75
C PRO A 267 -9.69 3.93 -11.51
N LYS A 268 -9.82 5.11 -10.87
CA LYS A 268 -9.16 5.43 -9.59
C LYS A 268 -9.57 4.51 -8.44
N ASN A 269 -10.76 3.92 -8.53
CA ASN A 269 -11.35 3.02 -7.55
C ASN A 269 -11.17 1.54 -7.89
N HIS A 270 -10.59 1.22 -9.05
CA HIS A 270 -10.38 -0.17 -9.46
C HIS A 270 -9.11 -0.70 -8.80
N TRP A 271 -9.19 -1.91 -8.27
CA TRP A 271 -8.08 -2.59 -7.63
C TRP A 271 -7.98 -4.02 -8.15
N ILE A 272 -6.78 -4.56 -8.13
CA ILE A 272 -6.49 -5.95 -8.43
C ILE A 272 -5.81 -6.51 -7.20
N LEU A 273 -6.33 -7.63 -6.70
CA LEU A 273 -5.69 -8.41 -5.66
C LEU A 273 -4.74 -9.39 -6.32
N LEU A 274 -3.46 -9.04 -6.26
CA LEU A 274 -2.41 -9.70 -7.00
C LEU A 274 -1.77 -10.82 -6.18
N THR A 275 -1.71 -12.01 -6.77
CA THR A 275 -1.09 -13.21 -6.19
C THR A 275 0.29 -13.48 -6.81
N GLY A 276 1.07 -14.33 -6.12
CA GLY A 276 2.38 -14.77 -6.61
C GLY A 276 2.25 -15.66 -7.84
N ASN A 277 3.25 -15.60 -8.73
CA ASN A 277 3.31 -16.48 -9.89
C ASN A 277 3.65 -17.92 -9.46
N PRO A 278 2.89 -18.94 -9.91
CA PRO A 278 3.21 -20.34 -9.64
C PRO A 278 4.55 -20.81 -10.22
N ARG A 279 5.02 -20.18 -11.31
CA ARG A 279 6.24 -20.56 -12.03
C ARG A 279 7.49 -20.00 -11.36
N ASP A 280 7.42 -18.74 -10.92
CA ASP A 280 8.54 -18.00 -10.36
C ASP A 280 8.12 -17.24 -9.10
N LYS A 281 8.63 -17.67 -7.94
CA LYS A 281 8.28 -17.11 -6.62
C LYS A 281 8.63 -15.63 -6.44
N SER A 282 9.54 -15.10 -7.24
CA SER A 282 9.98 -13.70 -7.23
C SER A 282 9.14 -12.80 -8.14
N THR A 283 8.31 -13.37 -9.01
CA THR A 283 7.50 -12.63 -9.99
C THR A 283 6.03 -12.66 -9.61
N THR A 284 5.30 -11.70 -10.17
CA THR A 284 3.87 -11.52 -9.92
C THR A 284 3.05 -12.04 -11.08
N MET A 285 1.77 -12.30 -10.86
CA MET A 285 0.85 -12.67 -11.93
C MET A 285 0.66 -11.57 -13.00
N LEU A 286 1.12 -10.33 -12.76
CA LEU A 286 1.17 -9.26 -13.78
C LEU A 286 2.28 -9.48 -14.81
N ASP A 287 3.34 -10.20 -14.45
CA ASP A 287 4.50 -10.44 -15.32
C ASP A 287 4.23 -11.56 -16.34
N LEU A 288 3.13 -12.31 -16.16
CA LEU A 288 2.72 -13.33 -17.12
C LEU A 288 2.11 -12.66 -18.37
N PRO A 289 2.48 -13.13 -19.58
CA PRO A 289 1.80 -12.70 -20.78
C PRO A 289 0.33 -13.04 -20.65
N LYS A 290 -0.55 -12.07 -20.97
CA LYS A 290 -1.99 -12.35 -21.05
C LYS A 290 -2.18 -13.53 -22.00
N PRO A 291 -3.01 -14.53 -21.64
CA PRO A 291 -3.37 -15.54 -22.62
C PRO A 291 -3.91 -14.82 -23.86
N PRO A 292 -3.56 -15.28 -25.08
CA PRO A 292 -4.18 -14.73 -26.27
C PRO A 292 -5.69 -14.83 -26.05
N ALA A 293 -6.39 -13.70 -26.18
CA ALA A 293 -7.84 -13.73 -26.16
C ALA A 293 -8.25 -14.77 -27.20
N GLU A 294 -9.04 -15.76 -26.79
CA GLU A 294 -9.68 -16.63 -27.77
C GLU A 294 -10.52 -15.70 -28.63
N ASP A 295 -10.01 -15.40 -29.83
CA ASP A 295 -10.74 -14.66 -30.84
C ASP A 295 -12.01 -15.45 -31.11
N THR A 296 -13.11 -15.07 -30.47
CA THR A 296 -14.44 -15.62 -30.73
C THR A 296 -14.82 -15.47 -32.21
N SER A 297 -14.16 -14.55 -32.94
CA SER A 297 -14.28 -14.46 -34.40
C SER A 297 -13.75 -15.69 -35.15
N ALA A 298 -12.71 -16.36 -34.65
CA ALA A 298 -12.16 -17.57 -35.27
C ALA A 298 -13.06 -18.79 -35.03
N VAL A 299 -13.74 -18.84 -33.88
CA VAL A 299 -14.72 -19.89 -33.56
C VAL A 299 -16.03 -19.65 -34.34
N GLU A 300 -16.47 -18.40 -34.50
CA GLU A 300 -17.64 -18.06 -35.32
C GLU A 300 -17.41 -18.32 -36.82
N GLN A 301 -16.20 -18.04 -37.34
CA GLN A 301 -15.82 -18.40 -38.71
C GLN A 301 -15.69 -19.92 -38.91
N ALA A 302 -15.26 -20.67 -37.89
CA ALA A 302 -15.20 -22.14 -37.94
C ALA A 302 -16.58 -22.80 -37.78
N MET A 303 -17.53 -22.15 -37.12
CA MET A 303 -18.90 -22.65 -36.88
C MET A 303 -19.86 -22.31 -38.03
N GLY A 304 -19.44 -21.53 -39.03
CA GLY A 304 -20.22 -21.28 -40.24
C GLY A 304 -21.54 -20.54 -40.02
N ILE A 305 -21.67 -19.79 -38.92
CA ILE A 305 -22.87 -19.00 -38.61
C ILE A 305 -22.63 -17.57 -39.09
N ASN A 306 -22.67 -17.36 -40.41
CA ASN A 306 -22.89 -16.04 -40.98
C ASN A 306 -24.24 -16.07 -41.69
N THR A 307 -25.23 -15.39 -41.11
CA THR A 307 -26.36 -14.82 -41.86
C THR A 307 -26.12 -13.34 -42.04
#